data_AF-A0A258GNB5-F1
#
_entry.id   AF-A0A258GNB5-F1
#
_cell.length_a   1.000
_cell.length_b   1.000
_cell.length_c   1.000
_cell.angle_alpha   90.00
_cell.angle_beta   90.00
_cell.angle_gamma   90.00
#
_symmetry.space_group_name_H-M   'P 1'
#
loop_
_entity.id
_entity.type
_entity.pdbx_description
1 polymer ?
#
loop_
_entity_poly.entity_id
_entity_poly.type
_entity_poly.pdbx_seq_one_letter_code
_entity_poly.pdbx_strand_id
1 'polypeptide(L)'
;MSIWWLLPAFVGLVGILMLVGGVARVFKAQLGGGIMRLLFGGLTLAGAMIIGLVGLNLQTYAQLSKEWPVGLVTIKKGAAEFDYVASIDLYDEGKPRNQPVDYQVTGEEIFVGGPIVTFKPWANVVGMDALFRAETVRGGYFNANCTNTYNPRVETLDNAAGESLLDSIAEAWKFAAAREVAHNSLSGQPLGDGAVYEIIATQDAFQLQPQEGNAVAQALQQQAIDRRSTLNCEQVTTPVQTPSGAVEYRAPGAASPNAPPAQAPAPARPAPAPVTPPSDLIQPQVMPPNPPAPQQ
;
A
#
# COMPACT_ATOMS: atom_id res chain seq x y z
N MET A 1 -21.14 17.94 -0.69
CA MET A 1 -21.94 16.78 -0.24
C MET A 1 -22.67 16.22 -1.43
N SER A 2 -22.37 14.96 -1.78
CA SER A 2 -22.91 14.28 -2.95
C SER A 2 -24.44 14.10 -2.85
N ILE A 3 -25.16 14.43 -3.93
CA ILE A 3 -26.63 14.29 -4.06
C ILE A 3 -27.14 12.88 -3.71
N TRP A 4 -26.27 11.89 -3.77
CA TRP A 4 -26.52 10.48 -3.48
C TRP A 4 -27.01 10.19 -2.05
N TRP A 5 -26.72 11.05 -1.08
CA TRP A 5 -27.21 10.90 0.31
C TRP A 5 -28.64 11.39 0.54
N LEU A 6 -29.17 12.25 -0.35
CA LEU A 6 -30.52 12.79 -0.20
C LEU A 6 -31.60 11.73 -0.38
N LEU A 7 -31.36 10.75 -1.26
CA LEU A 7 -32.33 9.72 -1.61
C LEU A 7 -32.62 8.74 -0.45
N PRO A 8 -31.62 8.09 0.18
CA PRO A 8 -31.87 7.25 1.35
C PRO A 8 -32.41 8.06 2.54
N ALA A 9 -31.97 9.31 2.73
CA ALA A 9 -32.49 10.18 3.78
C ALA A 9 -34.00 10.49 3.58
N PHE A 10 -34.41 10.80 2.35
CA PHE A 10 -35.81 11.04 2.02
C PHE A 10 -36.67 9.79 2.20
N VAL A 11 -36.21 8.63 1.72
CA VAL A 11 -36.94 7.36 1.88
C VAL A 11 -37.06 6.98 3.36
N GLY A 12 -36.01 7.17 4.15
CA GLY A 12 -36.03 6.97 5.60
C GLY A 12 -37.05 7.88 6.29
N LEU A 13 -37.11 9.16 5.91
CA LEU A 13 -38.10 10.12 6.42
C LEU A 13 -39.54 9.66 6.12
N VAL A 14 -39.81 9.24 4.88
CA VAL A 14 -41.13 8.72 4.48
C VAL A 14 -41.50 7.47 5.29
N GLY A 15 -40.55 6.55 5.50
CA GLY A 15 -40.73 5.36 6.34
C GLY A 15 -41.10 5.71 7.79
N ILE A 16 -40.41 6.68 8.40
CA ILE A 16 -40.70 7.19 9.75
C ILE A 16 -42.12 7.78 9.80
N LEU A 17 -42.49 8.64 8.85
CA LEU A 17 -43.83 9.24 8.80
C LEU A 17 -44.94 8.18 8.66
N MET A 18 -44.71 7.12 7.87
CA MET A 18 -45.64 6.00 7.76
C MET A 18 -45.75 5.18 9.05
N LEU A 19 -44.64 4.92 9.74
CA LEU A 19 -44.62 4.25 11.04
C LEU A 19 -45.41 5.04 12.09
N VAL A 20 -45.11 6.33 12.24
CA VAL A 20 -45.82 7.21 13.20
C VAL A 20 -47.32 7.25 12.89
N GLY A 21 -47.69 7.39 11.61
CA GLY A 21 -49.08 7.35 11.17
C GLY A 21 -49.76 6.00 11.37
N GLY A 22 -49.01 4.89 11.26
CA GLY A 22 -49.48 3.54 11.54
C GLY A 22 -49.75 3.32 13.03
N VAL A 23 -48.81 3.69 13.90
CA VAL A 23 -48.95 3.64 15.36
C VAL A 23 -50.17 4.44 15.82
N ALA A 24 -50.30 5.69 15.36
CA ALA A 24 -51.44 6.55 15.71
C ALA A 24 -52.81 5.96 15.30
N ARG A 25 -52.83 5.14 14.24
CA ARG A 25 -54.05 4.50 13.72
C ARG A 25 -54.40 3.22 14.48
N VAL A 26 -53.40 2.46 14.93
CA VAL A 26 -53.59 1.32 15.85
C VAL A 26 -54.17 1.79 17.18
N PHE A 27 -53.69 2.92 17.73
CA PHE A 27 -54.27 3.52 18.94
C PHE A 27 -55.73 4.01 18.75
N LYS A 28 -56.18 4.23 17.52
CA LYS A 28 -57.58 4.53 17.17
C LYS A 28 -58.45 3.30 16.87
N ALA A 29 -58.02 2.10 17.32
CA ALA A 29 -58.72 0.81 17.14
C ALA A 29 -58.92 0.35 15.68
N GLN A 30 -58.25 0.99 14.70
CA GLN A 30 -58.27 0.58 13.29
C GLN A 30 -57.13 -0.41 13.00
N LEU A 31 -57.23 -1.62 13.55
CA LEU A 31 -56.19 -2.66 13.54
C LEU A 31 -55.70 -3.04 12.13
N GLY A 32 -56.59 -3.33 11.19
CA GLY A 32 -56.19 -3.77 9.84
C GLY A 32 -55.38 -2.73 9.06
N GLY A 33 -55.87 -1.48 9.01
CA GLY A 33 -55.19 -0.39 8.32
C GLY A 33 -53.93 0.10 9.05
N GLY A 34 -53.90 0.00 10.38
CA GLY A 34 -52.74 0.34 11.20
C GLY A 34 -51.59 -0.65 11.04
N ILE A 35 -51.87 -1.96 11.14
CA ILE A 35 -50.87 -3.03 10.98
C ILE A 35 -50.23 -2.98 9.60
N MET A 36 -51.02 -2.81 8.54
CA MET A 36 -50.46 -2.85 7.19
C MET A 36 -49.56 -1.64 6.89
N ARG A 37 -49.88 -0.48 7.47
CA ARG A 37 -49.05 0.72 7.38
C ARG A 37 -47.79 0.62 8.24
N LEU A 38 -47.86 -0.07 9.38
CA LEU A 38 -46.68 -0.40 10.20
C LEU A 38 -45.74 -1.36 9.47
N LEU A 39 -46.26 -2.39 8.79
CA LEU A 39 -45.43 -3.33 8.02
C LEU A 39 -44.74 -2.63 6.84
N PHE A 40 -45.50 -1.86 6.04
CA PHE A 40 -44.91 -1.10 4.93
C PHE A 40 -43.94 0.00 5.41
N GLY A 41 -44.30 0.74 6.46
CA GLY A 41 -43.43 1.77 7.06
C GLY A 41 -42.16 1.16 7.65
N GLY A 42 -42.28 0.02 8.32
CA GLY A 42 -41.15 -0.73 8.88
C GLY A 42 -40.24 -1.28 7.78
N LEU A 43 -40.80 -1.88 6.73
CA LEU A 43 -40.03 -2.43 5.61
C LEU A 43 -39.33 -1.33 4.80
N THR A 44 -39.99 -0.21 4.57
CA THR A 44 -39.38 0.95 3.89
C THR A 44 -38.29 1.59 4.73
N LEU A 45 -38.49 1.74 6.05
CA LEU A 45 -37.45 2.22 6.97
C LEU A 45 -36.26 1.26 7.04
N ALA A 46 -36.51 -0.04 7.16
CA ALA A 46 -35.47 -1.06 7.17
C ALA A 46 -34.66 -1.05 5.87
N GLY A 47 -35.34 -0.95 4.72
CA GLY A 47 -34.70 -0.80 3.41
C GLY A 47 -33.83 0.45 3.33
N ALA A 48 -34.33 1.60 3.79
CA ALA A 48 -33.56 2.84 3.82
C ALA A 48 -32.33 2.74 4.72
N MET A 49 -32.44 2.09 5.88
CA MET A 49 -31.31 1.85 6.77
C MET A 49 -30.27 0.94 6.11
N ILE A 50 -30.67 -0.17 5.48
CA ILE A 50 -29.75 -1.07 4.79
C ILE A 50 -28.99 -0.31 3.70
N ILE A 51 -29.70 0.43 2.84
CA ILE A 51 -29.08 1.22 1.76
C ILE A 51 -28.14 2.29 2.35
N GLY A 52 -28.55 2.95 3.44
CA GLY A 52 -27.72 3.93 4.13
C GLY A 52 -26.43 3.33 4.70
N LEU A 53 -26.51 2.15 5.32
CA LEU A 53 -25.34 1.42 5.83
C LEU A 53 -24.40 0.98 4.70
N VAL A 54 -24.96 0.47 3.60
CA VAL A 54 -24.17 0.12 2.40
C VAL A 54 -23.49 1.36 1.82
N GLY A 55 -24.20 2.47 1.69
CA GLY A 55 -23.65 3.75 1.24
C GLY A 55 -22.53 4.25 2.16
N LEU A 56 -22.69 4.13 3.48
CA LEU A 56 -21.68 4.54 4.45
C LEU A 56 -20.44 3.66 4.35
N ASN A 57 -20.63 2.35 4.17
CA ASN A 57 -19.55 1.39 4.00
C ASN A 57 -18.76 1.66 2.70
N LEU A 58 -19.45 1.89 1.59
CA LEU A 58 -18.83 2.24 0.31
C LEU A 58 -18.11 3.60 0.35
N GLN A 59 -18.69 4.61 0.99
CA GLN A 59 -18.03 5.90 1.17
C GLN A 59 -16.76 5.75 2.03
N THR A 60 -16.85 4.99 3.13
CA THR A 60 -15.70 4.71 3.99
C THR A 60 -14.62 3.99 3.20
N TYR A 61 -14.99 2.96 2.45
CA TYR A 61 -14.07 2.22 1.58
C TYR A 61 -13.40 3.12 0.54
N ALA A 62 -14.17 3.95 -0.17
CA ALA A 62 -13.64 4.87 -1.17
C ALA A 62 -12.65 5.88 -0.57
N GLN A 63 -12.87 6.33 0.66
CA GLN A 63 -11.93 7.21 1.36
C GLN A 63 -10.66 6.47 1.78
N LEU A 64 -10.78 5.24 2.30
CA LEU A 64 -9.62 4.46 2.72
C LEU A 64 -8.75 3.99 1.55
N SER A 65 -9.38 3.69 0.41
CA SER A 65 -8.72 3.20 -0.81
C SER A 65 -8.38 4.33 -1.79
N LYS A 66 -8.29 5.57 -1.31
CA LYS A 66 -7.98 6.71 -2.16
C LYS A 66 -6.52 6.66 -2.61
N GLU A 67 -6.33 6.80 -3.91
CA GLU A 67 -5.03 6.82 -4.58
C GLU A 67 -4.86 8.15 -5.30
N TRP A 68 -3.66 8.73 -5.20
CA TRP A 68 -3.30 9.98 -5.85
C TRP A 68 -2.20 9.72 -6.87
N PRO A 69 -2.45 10.00 -8.16
CA PRO A 69 -1.37 10.00 -9.12
C PRO A 69 -0.49 11.23 -8.87
N VAL A 70 0.79 10.97 -8.59
CA VAL A 70 1.79 11.96 -8.17
C VAL A 70 2.72 12.33 -9.32
N GLY A 71 2.86 11.47 -10.33
CA GLY A 71 3.72 11.73 -11.47
C GLY A 71 3.92 10.54 -12.37
N LEU A 72 4.67 10.76 -13.45
CA LEU A 72 5.11 9.73 -14.37
C LEU A 72 6.63 9.68 -14.40
N VAL A 73 7.15 8.47 -14.53
CA VAL A 73 8.57 8.18 -14.73
C VAL A 73 8.74 7.50 -16.08
N THR A 74 9.47 8.15 -16.99
CA THR A 74 9.83 7.57 -18.29
C THR A 74 11.29 7.17 -18.27
N ILE A 75 11.56 5.91 -18.61
CA ILE A 75 12.90 5.34 -18.61
C ILE A 75 13.50 5.35 -20.01
N LYS A 76 14.72 5.84 -20.13
CA LYS A 76 15.53 5.76 -21.34
C LYS A 76 16.87 5.10 -21.03
N LYS A 77 17.32 4.22 -21.92
CA LYS A 77 18.64 3.61 -21.77
C LYS A 77 19.75 4.63 -22.00
N GLY A 78 20.73 4.63 -21.09
CA GLY A 78 21.96 5.39 -21.18
C GLY A 78 23.00 4.73 -22.07
N ALA A 79 24.25 5.18 -21.94
CA ALA A 79 25.34 4.72 -22.78
C ALA A 79 25.93 3.37 -22.33
N ALA A 80 25.92 3.10 -21.03
CA ALA A 80 26.48 1.88 -20.44
C ALA A 80 25.40 0.83 -20.15
N GLU A 81 25.86 -0.41 -19.96
CA GLU A 81 25.03 -1.49 -19.46
C GLU A 81 24.62 -1.16 -18.02
N PHE A 82 23.31 -1.14 -17.74
CA PHE A 82 22.70 -0.69 -16.48
C PHE A 82 22.71 0.81 -16.20
N ASP A 83 23.08 1.65 -17.17
CA ASP A 83 22.93 3.09 -17.07
C ASP A 83 21.61 3.53 -17.72
N TYR A 84 20.80 4.31 -17.00
CA TYR A 84 19.48 4.76 -17.42
C TYR A 84 19.24 6.21 -17.02
N VAL A 85 18.42 6.90 -17.81
CA VAL A 85 17.85 8.20 -17.49
C VAL A 85 16.38 8.02 -17.13
N ALA A 86 16.01 8.40 -15.92
CA ALA A 86 14.63 8.47 -15.46
C ALA A 86 14.14 9.92 -15.58
N SER A 87 13.32 10.17 -16.59
CA SER A 87 12.63 11.45 -16.80
C SER A 87 11.35 11.48 -15.97
N ILE A 88 11.28 12.31 -14.94
CA ILE A 88 10.15 12.35 -14.01
C ILE A 88 9.36 13.64 -14.19
N ASP A 89 8.07 13.51 -14.54
CA ASP A 89 7.13 14.62 -14.60
C ASP A 89 6.11 14.48 -13.47
N LEU A 90 6.24 15.33 -12.45
CA LEU A 90 5.35 15.34 -11.30
C LEU A 90 4.02 16.00 -11.67
N TYR A 91 2.95 15.53 -11.04
CA TYR A 91 1.61 16.04 -11.27
C TYR A 91 1.31 17.24 -10.37
N ASP A 92 0.49 18.16 -10.90
CA ASP A 92 -0.18 19.21 -10.16
C ASP A 92 -1.69 19.12 -10.43
N GLU A 93 -2.49 19.11 -9.37
CA GLU A 93 -3.95 18.89 -9.44
C GLU A 93 -4.36 17.67 -10.32
N GLY A 94 -3.57 16.60 -10.29
CA GLY A 94 -3.82 15.37 -11.06
C GLY A 94 -3.46 15.44 -12.55
N LYS A 95 -2.69 16.46 -12.98
CA LYS A 95 -2.20 16.60 -14.35
C LYS A 95 -0.68 16.76 -14.39
N PRO A 96 0.01 16.26 -15.44
CA PRO A 96 1.43 16.48 -15.60
C PRO A 96 1.76 17.98 -15.64
N ARG A 97 2.83 18.38 -14.94
CA ARG A 97 3.35 19.75 -14.96
C ARG A 97 3.99 20.09 -16.30
N ASN A 98 4.26 19.09 -17.15
CA ASN A 98 4.99 19.22 -18.41
C ASN A 98 6.39 19.82 -18.20
N GLN A 99 6.98 19.52 -17.04
CA GLN A 99 8.33 19.94 -16.66
C GLN A 99 9.11 18.72 -16.18
N PRO A 100 9.39 17.76 -17.07
CA PRO A 100 10.14 16.57 -16.71
C PRO A 100 11.56 16.96 -16.27
N VAL A 101 12.02 16.35 -15.18
CA VAL A 101 13.42 16.44 -14.72
C VAL A 101 14.08 15.09 -14.91
N ASP A 102 15.26 15.11 -15.53
CA ASP A 102 16.03 13.91 -15.84
C ASP A 102 16.97 13.55 -14.68
N TYR A 103 16.80 12.35 -14.15
CA TYR A 103 17.65 11.78 -13.11
C TYR A 103 18.44 10.61 -13.67
N GLN A 104 19.70 10.51 -13.28
CA GLN A 104 20.55 9.41 -13.70
C GLN A 104 20.39 8.25 -12.71
N VAL A 105 20.10 7.06 -13.23
CA VAL A 105 19.77 5.87 -12.45
C VAL A 105 20.62 4.71 -12.94
N THR A 106 21.24 3.99 -12.01
CA THR A 106 22.05 2.82 -12.33
C THR A 106 21.48 1.56 -11.69
N GLY A 107 21.29 0.51 -12.50
CA GLY A 107 20.89 -0.80 -12.01
C GLY A 107 19.91 -1.58 -12.90
N GLU A 108 19.29 -2.58 -12.30
CA GLU A 108 18.22 -3.41 -12.88
C GLU A 108 16.82 -2.95 -12.42
N GLU A 109 16.74 -2.14 -11.36
CA GLU A 109 15.50 -1.60 -10.78
C GLU A 109 15.61 -0.10 -10.52
N ILE A 110 14.47 0.58 -10.59
CA ILE A 110 14.27 1.95 -10.13
C ILE A 110 13.35 1.96 -8.93
N PHE A 111 13.68 2.80 -7.96
CA PHE A 111 12.90 3.03 -6.76
C PHE A 111 12.55 4.50 -6.65
N VAL A 112 11.31 4.80 -6.28
CA VAL A 112 10.86 6.14 -5.90
C VAL A 112 10.28 6.09 -4.51
N GLY A 113 10.61 7.08 -3.68
CA GLY A 113 10.16 7.10 -2.31
C GLY A 113 10.33 8.42 -1.58
N GLY A 114 9.88 8.41 -0.34
CA GLY A 114 9.99 9.53 0.58
C GLY A 114 9.14 9.37 1.83
N PRO A 115 9.05 10.43 2.66
CA PRO A 115 8.29 10.41 3.89
C PRO A 115 6.79 10.43 3.60
N ILE A 116 6.07 9.68 4.42
CA ILE A 116 4.62 9.67 4.49
C ILE A 116 4.17 9.82 5.96
N VAL A 117 3.13 10.60 6.16
CA VAL A 117 2.41 10.71 7.44
C VAL A 117 1.02 10.18 7.22
N THR A 118 0.69 9.11 7.95
CA THR A 118 -0.61 8.45 7.88
C THR A 118 -1.48 8.85 9.06
N PHE A 119 -2.78 8.89 8.83
CA PHE A 119 -3.78 9.13 9.85
C PHE A 119 -4.60 7.88 10.11
N LYS A 120 -5.24 7.85 11.29
CA LYS A 120 -6.16 6.79 11.68
C LYS A 120 -7.31 6.68 10.67
N PRO A 121 -7.87 5.48 10.44
CA PRO A 121 -8.96 5.30 9.48
C PRO A 121 -10.15 6.24 9.67
N TRP A 122 -10.53 6.55 10.91
CA TRP A 122 -11.64 7.48 11.19
C TRP A 122 -11.32 8.92 10.74
N ALA A 123 -10.05 9.32 10.76
CA ALA A 123 -9.60 10.64 10.33
C ALA A 123 -9.68 10.76 8.80
N ASN A 124 -9.30 9.70 8.08
CA ASN A 124 -9.42 9.61 6.62
C ASN A 124 -10.89 9.74 6.17
N VAL A 125 -11.82 9.14 6.91
CA VAL A 125 -13.26 9.26 6.65
C VAL A 125 -13.76 10.70 6.76
N VAL A 126 -13.23 11.49 7.72
CA VAL A 126 -13.57 12.92 7.86
C VAL A 126 -12.74 13.84 6.95
N GLY A 127 -11.92 13.27 6.07
CA GLY A 127 -11.19 14.00 5.02
C GLY A 127 -9.74 14.33 5.36
N MET A 128 -9.18 13.78 6.43
CA MET A 128 -7.75 13.88 6.71
C MET A 128 -7.00 12.82 5.90
N ASP A 129 -6.59 13.18 4.71
CA ASP A 129 -5.83 12.30 3.81
C ASP A 129 -4.35 12.19 4.23
N ALA A 130 -3.68 11.11 3.84
CA ALA A 130 -2.25 10.95 4.10
C ALA A 130 -1.43 12.06 3.42
N LEU A 131 -0.37 12.49 4.11
CA LEU A 131 0.55 13.51 3.60
C LEU A 131 1.82 12.82 3.10
N PHE A 132 2.22 13.08 1.86
CA PHE A 132 3.33 12.41 1.21
C PHE A 132 4.19 13.38 0.39
N ARG A 133 5.50 13.12 0.32
CA ARG A 133 6.43 13.84 -0.56
C ARG A 133 7.34 12.83 -1.24
N ALA A 134 7.30 12.79 -2.57
CA ALA A 134 8.30 12.05 -3.34
C ALA A 134 9.60 12.85 -3.31
N GLU A 135 10.64 12.33 -2.65
CA GLU A 135 11.90 13.05 -2.43
C GLU A 135 13.12 12.33 -2.99
N THR A 136 13.04 11.02 -3.20
CA THR A 136 14.18 10.20 -3.63
C THR A 136 13.84 9.36 -4.85
N VAL A 137 14.77 9.32 -5.79
CA VAL A 137 14.85 8.32 -6.86
C VAL A 137 16.17 7.59 -6.70
N ARG A 138 16.12 6.27 -6.82
CA ARG A 138 17.25 5.39 -6.57
C ARG A 138 17.27 4.27 -7.58
N GLY A 139 18.46 3.93 -8.07
CA GLY A 139 18.68 2.68 -8.79
C GLY A 139 18.92 1.51 -7.84
N GLY A 140 18.73 0.29 -8.31
CA GLY A 140 19.05 -0.90 -7.52
C GLY A 140 19.21 -2.14 -8.37
N TYR A 141 19.64 -3.22 -7.75
CA TYR A 141 19.91 -4.49 -8.41
C TYR A 141 19.08 -5.59 -7.75
N PHE A 142 18.63 -6.56 -8.53
CA PHE A 142 17.86 -7.69 -8.00
C PHE A 142 18.68 -8.53 -7.02
N ASN A 143 19.99 -8.62 -7.23
CA ASN A 143 20.93 -9.34 -6.38
C ASN A 143 21.62 -8.38 -5.42
N ALA A 144 21.44 -8.61 -4.11
CA ALA A 144 22.05 -7.78 -3.06
C ALA A 144 23.59 -7.73 -3.12
N ASN A 145 24.26 -8.76 -3.65
CA ASN A 145 25.70 -8.73 -3.85
C ASN A 145 26.11 -7.67 -4.89
N CYS A 146 25.31 -7.48 -5.94
CA CYS A 146 25.55 -6.44 -6.95
C CYS A 146 25.48 -5.04 -6.36
N THR A 147 24.59 -4.81 -5.40
CA THR A 147 24.47 -3.52 -4.70
C THR A 147 25.77 -3.16 -3.97
N ASN A 148 26.50 -4.15 -3.42
CA ASN A 148 27.80 -3.92 -2.76
C ASN A 148 28.92 -3.65 -3.77
N THR A 149 28.81 -4.14 -5.00
CA THR A 149 29.83 -3.99 -6.05
C THR A 149 29.64 -2.72 -6.88
N TYR A 150 28.41 -2.41 -7.28
CA TYR A 150 28.10 -1.42 -8.32
C TYR A 150 27.39 -0.16 -7.79
N ASN A 151 27.61 0.18 -6.52
CA ASN A 151 27.05 1.31 -5.76
C ASN A 151 25.90 2.07 -6.46
N PRO A 152 24.62 1.77 -6.13
CA PRO A 152 23.48 2.35 -6.83
C PRO A 152 23.45 3.87 -6.70
N ARG A 153 23.05 4.54 -7.79
CA ARG A 153 22.87 5.99 -7.79
C ARG A 153 21.59 6.37 -7.05
N VAL A 154 21.68 7.41 -6.21
CA VAL A 154 20.57 7.96 -5.43
C VAL A 154 20.55 9.45 -5.69
N GLU A 155 19.41 9.95 -6.16
CA GLU A 155 19.20 11.37 -6.43
C GLU A 155 17.99 11.87 -5.65
N THR A 156 18.07 13.11 -5.19
CA THR A 156 16.94 13.81 -4.58
C THR A 156 16.13 14.44 -5.70
N LEU A 157 14.80 14.32 -5.66
CA LEU A 157 13.96 14.99 -6.66
C LEU A 157 13.97 16.50 -6.42
N ASP A 158 14.44 17.23 -7.42
CA ASP A 158 14.29 18.67 -7.50
C ASP A 158 12.81 19.02 -7.70
N ASN A 159 12.30 19.99 -6.93
CA ASN A 159 10.89 20.40 -6.92
C ASN A 159 9.91 19.28 -6.53
N ALA A 160 10.26 18.51 -5.49
CA ALA A 160 9.38 17.52 -4.87
C ALA A 160 7.94 18.06 -4.78
N ALA A 161 6.98 17.32 -5.36
CA ALA A 161 5.57 17.70 -5.32
C ALA A 161 5.15 17.87 -3.85
N GLY A 162 4.61 19.05 -3.52
CA GLY A 162 4.20 19.39 -2.17
C GLY A 162 5.11 20.41 -1.47
N GLU A 163 5.41 21.56 -2.07
CA GLU A 163 6.12 22.65 -1.36
C GLU A 163 5.42 23.09 -0.05
N SER A 164 4.10 22.89 0.07
CA SER A 164 3.35 23.09 1.32
C SER A 164 3.39 21.89 2.30
N LEU A 165 4.11 20.81 1.98
CA LEU A 165 4.03 19.58 2.78
C LEU A 165 4.79 19.68 4.10
N LEU A 166 5.85 20.49 4.20
CA LEU A 166 6.55 20.64 5.48
C LEU A 166 5.68 21.43 6.46
N ASP A 167 4.99 22.46 5.98
CA ASP A 167 3.98 23.18 6.76
C ASP A 167 2.80 22.28 7.11
N SER A 168 2.29 21.48 6.16
CA SER A 168 1.18 20.56 6.44
C SER A 168 1.57 19.38 7.33
N ILE A 169 2.81 18.87 7.25
CA ILE A 169 3.36 17.88 8.17
C ILE A 169 3.51 18.53 9.55
N ALA A 170 4.11 19.71 9.65
CA ALA A 170 4.24 20.46 10.90
C ALA A 170 2.88 20.75 11.54
N GLU A 171 1.85 21.03 10.73
CA GLU A 171 0.47 21.15 11.19
C GLU A 171 -0.17 19.81 11.54
N ALA A 172 0.15 18.73 10.82
CA ALA A 172 -0.29 17.38 11.15
C ALA A 172 0.22 16.94 12.53
N TRP A 173 1.39 17.41 12.97
CA TRP A 173 1.88 17.21 14.34
C TRP A 173 0.94 17.80 15.40
N LYS A 174 0.14 18.81 15.08
CA LYS A 174 -0.90 19.36 15.98
C LYS A 174 -2.08 18.40 16.16
N PHE A 175 -2.29 17.46 15.23
CA PHE A 175 -3.34 16.43 15.27
C PHE A 175 -2.82 15.08 15.77
N ALA A 176 -2.01 15.09 16.83
CA ALA A 176 -1.35 13.89 17.36
C ALA A 176 -2.33 12.74 17.70
N ALA A 177 -3.57 13.04 18.09
CA ALA A 177 -4.60 12.03 18.38
C ALA A 177 -5.18 11.34 17.13
N ALA A 178 -5.13 12.02 15.97
CA ALA A 178 -5.62 11.49 14.70
C ALA A 178 -4.51 10.79 13.90
N ARG A 179 -3.24 11.05 14.21
CA ARG A 179 -2.08 10.43 13.55
C ARG A 179 -1.94 8.96 13.92
N GLU A 180 -1.55 8.14 12.96
CA GLU A 180 -1.15 6.76 13.20
C GLU A 180 0.37 6.64 13.25
N VAL A 181 1.06 6.87 12.13
CA VAL A 181 2.52 6.70 12.03
C VAL A 181 3.14 7.68 11.04
N ALA A 182 4.42 7.97 11.23
CA ALA A 182 5.25 8.64 10.24
C ALA A 182 6.39 7.68 9.86
N HIS A 183 6.52 7.36 8.58
CA HIS A 183 7.52 6.44 8.06
C HIS A 183 7.98 6.87 6.66
N ASN A 184 9.05 6.24 6.18
CA ASN A 184 9.47 6.37 4.79
C ASN A 184 8.90 5.20 3.99
N SER A 185 8.44 5.49 2.78
CA SER A 185 7.98 4.49 1.84
C SER A 185 8.85 4.54 0.58
N LEU A 186 9.16 3.37 0.03
CA LEU A 186 9.97 3.20 -1.17
C LEU A 186 9.34 2.10 -2.02
N SER A 187 9.06 2.38 -3.28
CA SER A 187 8.47 1.43 -4.23
C SER A 187 9.35 1.26 -5.45
N GLY A 188 9.54 0.01 -5.89
CA GLY A 188 10.49 -0.35 -6.94
C GLY A 188 9.87 -1.05 -8.14
N GLN A 189 10.40 -0.79 -9.33
CA GLN A 189 10.06 -1.47 -10.58
C GLN A 189 11.31 -1.77 -11.40
N PRO A 190 11.28 -2.80 -12.27
CA PRO A 190 12.41 -3.09 -13.16
C PRO A 190 12.72 -1.92 -14.10
N LEU A 191 13.98 -1.75 -14.46
CA LEU A 191 14.41 -0.80 -15.48
C LEU A 191 14.41 -1.47 -16.85
N GLY A 192 13.99 -0.70 -17.86
CA GLY A 192 14.13 -1.07 -19.26
C GLY A 192 13.81 0.10 -20.17
N ASP A 193 14.40 0.09 -21.38
CA ASP A 193 14.28 1.20 -22.32
C ASP A 193 12.83 1.38 -22.79
N GLY A 194 12.29 2.58 -22.67
CA GLY A 194 10.91 2.91 -23.03
C GLY A 194 9.86 2.46 -22.00
N ALA A 195 10.27 1.92 -20.85
CA ALA A 195 9.36 1.64 -19.75
C ALA A 195 8.82 2.95 -19.17
N VAL A 196 7.51 3.00 -18.91
CA VAL A 196 6.87 4.13 -18.24
C VAL A 196 6.10 3.62 -17.03
N TYR A 197 6.34 4.27 -15.89
CA TYR A 197 5.73 3.96 -14.61
C TYR A 197 4.99 5.16 -14.07
N GLU A 198 3.83 4.94 -13.47
CA GLU A 198 3.08 5.92 -12.72
C GLU A 198 3.47 5.86 -11.23
N ILE A 199 3.71 7.03 -10.65
CA ILE A 199 3.94 7.22 -9.23
C ILE A 199 2.58 7.46 -8.59
N ILE A 200 2.15 6.54 -7.73
CA ILE A 200 0.89 6.62 -7.01
C ILE A 200 1.21 6.73 -5.52
N ALA A 201 0.61 7.69 -4.84
CA ALA A 201 0.58 7.74 -3.39
C ALA A 201 -0.77 7.19 -2.91
N THR A 202 -0.73 6.33 -1.90
CA THR A 202 -1.93 5.83 -1.22
C THR A 202 -2.00 6.37 0.19
N GLN A 203 -3.00 5.93 0.95
CA GLN A 203 -3.10 6.29 2.37
C GLN A 203 -2.00 5.68 3.25
N ASP A 204 -1.21 4.73 2.75
CA ASP A 204 -0.21 4.00 3.52
C ASP A 204 1.21 4.01 2.93
N ALA A 205 1.34 4.16 1.61
CA ALA A 205 2.63 4.02 0.92
C ALA A 205 2.68 4.69 -0.46
N PHE A 206 3.90 4.82 -1.00
CA PHE A 206 4.11 5.00 -2.44
C PHE A 206 4.01 3.67 -3.17
N GLN A 207 3.52 3.74 -4.40
CA GLN A 207 3.49 2.65 -5.35
C GLN A 207 3.99 3.15 -6.69
N LEU A 208 4.88 2.39 -7.30
CA LEU A 208 5.23 2.54 -8.71
C LEU A 208 4.50 1.45 -9.48
N GLN A 209 3.69 1.80 -10.48
CA GLN A 209 2.93 0.84 -11.28
C GLN A 209 3.21 1.07 -12.77
N PRO A 210 3.20 0.04 -13.64
CA PRO A 210 3.30 0.27 -15.08
C PRO A 210 2.18 1.18 -15.56
N GLN A 211 2.53 2.16 -16.40
CA GLN A 211 1.51 3.00 -17.01
C GLN A 211 0.57 2.13 -17.86
N GLU A 212 -0.73 2.38 -17.75
CA GLU A 212 -1.73 1.72 -18.58
C GLU A 212 -1.39 1.89 -20.06
N GLY A 213 -1.38 0.77 -20.79
CA GLY A 213 -1.03 0.74 -22.22
C GLY A 213 0.47 0.69 -22.54
N ASN A 214 1.39 0.83 -21.57
CA ASN A 214 2.83 0.65 -21.82
C ASN A 214 3.22 -0.85 -21.80
N ALA A 215 3.31 -1.45 -22.99
CA ALA A 215 3.61 -2.89 -23.13
C ALA A 215 5.00 -3.28 -22.58
N VAL A 216 5.98 -2.37 -22.62
CA VAL A 216 7.35 -2.63 -22.14
C VAL A 216 7.34 -2.77 -20.62
N ALA A 217 6.76 -1.80 -19.90
CA ALA A 217 6.69 -1.80 -18.45
C ALA A 217 5.87 -3.00 -17.92
N GLN A 218 4.77 -3.37 -18.59
CA GLN A 218 3.98 -4.54 -18.25
C GLN A 218 4.75 -5.85 -18.46
N ALA A 219 5.46 -5.99 -19.59
CA ALA A 219 6.29 -7.16 -19.85
C ALA A 219 7.43 -7.30 -18.82
N LEU A 220 8.07 -6.19 -18.45
CA LEU A 220 9.09 -6.15 -17.41
C LEU A 220 8.53 -6.55 -16.04
N GLN A 221 7.32 -6.08 -15.68
CA GLN A 221 6.69 -6.46 -14.42
C GLN A 221 6.40 -7.96 -14.36
N GLN A 222 5.93 -8.56 -15.45
CA GLN A 222 5.69 -10.01 -15.51
C GLN A 222 6.99 -10.81 -15.38
N GLN A 223 8.08 -10.35 -16.02
CA GLN A 223 9.41 -10.95 -15.90
C GLN A 223 9.99 -10.80 -14.48
N ALA A 224 9.61 -9.75 -13.75
CA ALA A 224 10.06 -9.51 -12.39
C ALA A 224 9.51 -10.52 -11.36
N ILE A 225 8.55 -11.37 -11.72
CA ILE A 225 8.07 -12.45 -10.86
C ILE A 225 9.03 -13.66 -10.93
N ASP A 226 9.71 -13.86 -12.06
CA ASP A 226 10.60 -14.99 -12.32
C ASP A 226 12.09 -14.71 -11.97
N ARG A 227 12.33 -13.69 -11.13
CA ARG A 227 13.64 -13.02 -10.91
C ARG A 227 14.85 -13.94 -10.73
N ARG A 228 15.77 -13.87 -11.69
CA ARG A 228 17.21 -13.98 -11.46
C ARG A 228 17.88 -12.76 -12.07
N SER A 229 18.72 -12.07 -11.29
CA SER A 229 19.62 -11.05 -11.83
C SER A 229 20.42 -11.64 -12.99
N THR A 230 20.56 -10.87 -14.06
CA THR A 230 21.43 -11.28 -15.19
C THR A 230 22.91 -11.12 -14.83
N LEU A 231 23.19 -10.34 -13.79
CA LEU A 231 24.51 -10.10 -13.26
C LEU A 231 24.95 -11.23 -12.34
N ASN A 232 26.05 -11.87 -12.70
CA ASN A 232 26.76 -12.81 -11.82
C ASN A 232 27.64 -12.02 -10.85
N CYS A 233 27.03 -11.45 -9.81
CA CYS A 233 27.77 -10.78 -8.73
C CYS A 233 28.21 -11.83 -7.71
N GLU A 234 29.52 -12.02 -7.62
CA GLU A 234 30.16 -12.94 -6.68
C GLU A 234 29.74 -12.62 -5.24
N GLN A 235 29.52 -13.65 -4.41
CA GLN A 235 29.15 -13.42 -3.02
C GLN A 235 30.29 -12.73 -2.29
N VAL A 236 29.97 -11.66 -1.55
CA VAL A 236 30.92 -11.03 -0.63
C VAL A 236 31.14 -12.00 0.53
N THR A 237 32.18 -12.84 0.44
CA THR A 237 32.54 -13.85 1.46
C THR A 237 33.48 -13.31 2.52
N THR A 238 34.00 -12.09 2.35
CA THR A 238 34.85 -11.45 3.35
C THR A 238 34.01 -11.11 4.59
N PRO A 239 34.36 -11.60 5.79
CA PRO A 239 33.64 -11.27 7.00
C PRO A 239 33.61 -9.75 7.19
N VAL A 240 32.43 -9.21 7.49
CA VAL A 240 32.23 -7.80 7.83
C VAL A 240 33.23 -7.46 8.94
N GLN A 241 34.16 -6.54 8.66
CA GLN A 241 35.09 -6.08 9.68
C GLN A 241 34.26 -5.40 10.77
N THR A 242 34.19 -6.02 11.94
CA THR A 242 33.74 -5.32 13.13
C THR A 242 34.66 -4.12 13.33
N PRO A 243 34.12 -2.89 13.49
CA PRO A 243 34.94 -1.72 13.77
C PRO A 243 35.92 -2.04 14.90
N SER A 244 37.19 -1.63 14.78
CA SER A 244 38.17 -1.83 15.84
C SER A 244 37.65 -1.18 17.13
N GLY A 245 37.30 -2.00 18.13
CA GLY A 245 36.68 -1.53 19.37
C GLY A 245 35.17 -1.79 19.50
N ALA A 246 34.55 -2.51 18.56
CA ALA A 246 33.21 -3.04 18.75
C ALA A 246 33.21 -4.01 19.94
N VAL A 247 32.58 -3.59 21.05
CA VAL A 247 32.38 -4.44 22.20
C VAL A 247 31.38 -5.52 21.78
N GLU A 248 31.83 -6.77 21.77
CA GLU A 248 30.95 -7.91 21.56
C GLU A 248 29.84 -7.84 22.60
N TYR A 249 28.59 -7.66 22.15
CA TYR A 249 27.45 -7.58 23.05
C TYR A 249 27.29 -8.91 23.77
N ARG A 250 27.67 -8.95 25.04
CA ARG A 250 27.46 -10.11 25.89
C ARG A 250 26.09 -9.98 26.55
N ALA A 251 25.14 -10.82 26.12
CA ALA A 251 23.85 -10.89 26.78
C ALA A 251 24.03 -11.13 28.30
N PRO A 252 23.28 -10.43 29.17
CA PRO A 252 23.37 -10.63 30.61
C PRO A 252 23.08 -12.10 30.95
N GLY A 253 24.10 -12.81 31.47
CA GLY A 253 24.02 -14.24 31.83
C GLY A 253 24.86 -15.19 30.99
N ALA A 254 25.54 -14.73 29.93
CA ALA A 254 26.48 -15.58 29.19
C ALA A 254 27.74 -15.88 30.03
N ALA A 255 27.93 -17.14 30.40
CA ALA A 255 29.04 -17.60 31.23
C ALA A 255 30.42 -17.18 30.69
N SER A 256 31.34 -16.88 31.60
CA SER A 256 32.73 -16.48 31.30
C SER A 256 33.51 -17.60 30.59
N PRO A 257 34.44 -17.29 29.67
CA PRO A 257 35.22 -18.31 28.96
C PRO A 257 36.20 -19.07 29.88
N ASN A 258 36.42 -18.56 31.10
CA ASN A 258 37.33 -19.13 32.10
C ASN A 258 36.60 -19.87 33.22
N ALA A 259 35.32 -20.21 33.06
CA ALA A 259 34.68 -21.13 33.98
C ALA A 259 35.29 -22.54 33.77
N PRO A 260 35.69 -23.27 34.83
CA PRO A 260 36.11 -24.66 34.69
C PRO A 260 35.01 -25.46 33.98
N PRO A 261 35.35 -26.41 33.10
CA PRO A 261 34.36 -27.15 32.33
C PRO A 261 33.38 -27.82 33.29
N ALA A 262 32.10 -27.45 33.18
CA ALA A 262 31.03 -28.18 33.84
C ALA A 262 31.08 -29.63 33.36
N GLN A 263 30.98 -30.57 34.31
CA GLN A 263 30.93 -32.00 34.02
C GLN A 263 29.92 -32.28 32.90
N ALA A 264 30.35 -33.06 31.91
CA ALA A 264 29.57 -33.38 30.73
C ALA A 264 28.15 -33.83 31.13
N PRO A 265 27.09 -33.19 30.59
CA PRO A 265 25.75 -33.69 30.80
C PRO A 265 25.62 -35.10 30.20
N ALA A 266 24.91 -35.97 30.91
CA ALA A 266 24.58 -37.32 30.46
C ALA A 266 24.05 -37.31 29.01
N PRO A 267 24.33 -38.35 28.20
CA PRO A 267 23.95 -38.37 26.79
C PRO A 267 22.45 -38.11 26.64
N ALA A 268 22.13 -37.08 25.88
CA ALA A 268 20.76 -36.70 25.57
C ALA A 268 20.04 -37.87 24.88
N ARG A 269 18.78 -38.12 25.28
CA ARG A 269 17.92 -39.07 24.59
C ARG A 269 17.82 -38.66 23.11
N PRO A 270 17.83 -39.61 22.17
CA PRO A 270 17.68 -39.30 20.75
C PRO A 270 16.38 -38.53 20.51
N ALA A 271 16.47 -37.47 19.72
CA ALA A 271 15.33 -36.64 19.34
C ALA A 271 14.26 -37.49 18.64
N PRO A 272 12.96 -37.27 18.92
CA PRO A 272 11.91 -37.87 18.11
C PRO A 272 12.05 -37.39 16.66
N ALA A 273 11.81 -38.32 15.72
CA ALA A 273 11.92 -38.06 14.30
C ALA A 273 11.03 -36.88 13.87
N PRO A 274 11.41 -36.11 12.84
CA PRO A 274 10.59 -35.02 12.32
C PRO A 274 9.22 -35.56 11.90
N VAL A 275 8.16 -35.00 12.47
CA VAL A 275 6.79 -35.25 12.00
C VAL A 275 6.65 -34.54 10.65
N THR A 276 6.57 -35.31 9.58
CA THR A 276 6.18 -34.80 8.27
C THR A 276 4.75 -34.27 8.35
N PRO A 277 4.47 -33.02 7.93
CA PRO A 277 3.10 -32.53 7.85
C PRO A 277 2.31 -33.36 6.81
N PRO A 278 1.02 -33.64 7.05
CA PRO A 278 0.19 -34.37 6.10
C PRO A 278 0.08 -33.60 4.78
N SER A 279 0.28 -34.30 3.67
CA SER A 279 0.34 -33.77 2.29
C SER A 279 -0.99 -33.22 1.75
N ASP A 280 -2.03 -33.10 2.58
CA ASP A 280 -3.39 -32.78 2.13
C ASP A 280 -3.76 -31.29 2.23
N LEU A 281 -2.82 -30.40 2.58
CA LEU A 281 -3.08 -28.96 2.73
C LEU A 281 -2.68 -28.10 1.51
N ILE A 282 -2.24 -28.70 0.40
CA ILE A 282 -2.00 -27.98 -0.86
C ILE A 282 -2.76 -28.68 -1.98
N GLN A 283 -4.09 -28.50 -2.00
CA GLN A 283 -4.83 -28.63 -3.25
C GLN A 283 -4.92 -27.24 -3.89
N PRO A 284 -4.44 -27.05 -5.13
CA PRO A 284 -4.70 -25.81 -5.85
C PRO A 284 -6.21 -25.68 -6.08
N GLN A 285 -6.78 -24.58 -5.60
CA GLN A 285 -8.15 -24.22 -5.92
C GLN A 285 -8.23 -23.90 -7.41
N VAL A 286 -8.84 -24.80 -8.18
CA VAL A 286 -9.17 -24.56 -9.59
C VAL A 286 -10.30 -23.53 -9.61
N MET A 287 -10.01 -22.32 -10.10
CA MET A 287 -11.04 -21.33 -10.38
C MET A 287 -12.03 -21.89 -11.42
N PRO A 288 -13.35 -21.74 -11.22
CA PRO A 288 -14.30 -22.02 -12.28
C PRO A 288 -14.08 -21.06 -13.47
N PRO A 289 -14.31 -21.51 -14.71
CA PRO A 289 -14.14 -20.67 -15.89
C PRO A 289 -15.10 -19.47 -15.86
N ASN A 290 -14.58 -18.31 -16.28
CA ASN A 290 -15.35 -17.08 -16.42
C ASN A 290 -16.57 -17.30 -17.33
N PRO A 291 -17.76 -16.78 -16.96
CA PRO A 291 -18.90 -16.76 -17.87
C PRO A 291 -18.60 -15.90 -19.09
N PRO A 292 -19.12 -16.27 -20.29
CA PRO A 292 -18.88 -15.52 -21.51
C PRO A 292 -19.47 -14.11 -21.43
N ALA A 293 -18.71 -13.15 -21.97
CA ALA A 293 -19.12 -11.75 -22.05
C ALA A 293 -20.43 -11.59 -22.83
N PRO A 294 -21.34 -10.68 -22.40
CA PRO A 294 -22.54 -10.37 -23.16
C PRO A 294 -22.17 -9.72 -24.50
N GLN A 295 -22.68 -10.29 -25.58
CA GLN A 295 -22.59 -9.71 -26.91
C GLN A 295 -23.39 -8.40 -26.94
N GLN A 296 -22.73 -7.31 -27.34
CA GLN A 296 -23.37 -6.08 -27.82
C GLN A 296 -23.37 -6.10 -29.35
#